data_AF-A0A372DFD6-F1
#
_entry.id   AF-A0A372DFD6-F1
#
_cell.length_a   1.000
_cell.length_b   1.000
_cell.length_c   1.000
_cell.angle_alpha   90.00
_cell.angle_beta   90.00
_cell.angle_gamma   90.00
#
_symmetry.space_group_name_H-M   'P 1'
#
loop_
_entity.id
_entity.type
_entity.pdbx_description
1 polymer ?
#
loop_
_entity_poly.entity_id
_entity_poly.type
_entity_poly.pdbx_seq_one_letter_code
_entity_poly.pdbx_strand_id
1 'polypeptide(L)'
;MTLQRILIVTKTYPSISQKYRETVCTAGVLLDDLDRPLGWVRLYPIPYRLLENDQKFKRWSIIQASIERNTKDSRLESYRIDIDSIVVEREVDTSDSWRYRKELILHPSLQFPSTEAIKSQGRSLGLIKPLEITKCYYESDAENWTPAQKRILNQESIFEKPLDLEKIPYRFGYEFIDADHKKHRYSIIDWEIKQLYRNSRDTKLESNPELWKKSGCEGVQLKLSRFIEEKDLYFLLGNLKSRPQTFTIIGLIYPPKVKGDQLSLCLY
;
A
#
# COMPACT_ATOMS: atom_id res chain seq x y z
N MET A 1 -22.55 -11.84 0.72
CA MET A 1 -21.60 -11.01 -0.04
C MET A 1 -22.31 -10.31 -1.19
N THR A 2 -21.81 -9.16 -1.61
CA THR A 2 -22.32 -8.35 -2.73
C THR A 2 -21.21 -8.16 -3.76
N LEU A 3 -21.53 -8.34 -5.04
CA LEU A 3 -20.59 -8.08 -6.14
C LEU A 3 -20.29 -6.58 -6.20
N GLN A 4 -19.01 -6.21 -6.26
CA GLN A 4 -18.55 -4.81 -6.29
C GLN A 4 -17.39 -4.63 -7.27
N ARG A 5 -17.31 -3.45 -7.87
CA ARG A 5 -16.16 -3.01 -8.67
C ARG A 5 -15.16 -2.27 -7.78
N ILE A 6 -13.88 -2.63 -7.85
CA ILE A 6 -12.86 -2.16 -6.91
C ILE A 6 -11.59 -1.81 -7.68
N LEU A 7 -11.14 -0.56 -7.57
CA LEU A 7 -9.79 -0.16 -7.98
C LEU A 7 -8.79 -0.59 -6.91
N ILE A 8 -7.83 -1.44 -7.26
CA ILE A 8 -6.76 -1.88 -6.36
C ILE A 8 -5.66 -0.81 -6.31
N VAL A 9 -5.36 -0.29 -5.12
CA VAL A 9 -4.42 0.83 -4.95
C VAL A 9 -3.09 0.38 -4.35
N THR A 10 -3.12 -0.53 -3.37
CA THR A 10 -1.89 -1.04 -2.73
C THR A 10 -2.14 -2.40 -2.06
N LYS A 11 -1.05 -3.17 -1.91
CA LYS A 11 -0.97 -4.41 -1.14
C LYS A 11 0.14 -4.26 -0.10
N THR A 12 -0.14 -4.67 1.14
CA THR A 12 0.90 -4.70 2.16
C THR A 12 1.88 -5.83 1.91
N TYR A 13 3.09 -5.73 2.46
CA TYR A 13 3.99 -6.88 2.53
C TYR A 13 3.27 -8.06 3.21
N PRO A 14 3.40 -9.29 2.69
CA PRO A 14 2.69 -10.43 3.23
C PRO A 14 2.97 -10.67 4.71
N SER A 15 1.90 -10.97 5.43
CA SER A 15 1.92 -11.40 6.82
C SER A 15 1.73 -12.91 6.91
N ILE A 16 2.43 -13.53 7.86
CA ILE A 16 2.34 -14.96 8.09
C ILE A 16 1.03 -15.25 8.84
N SER A 17 0.25 -16.17 8.31
CA SER A 17 -1.07 -16.54 8.80
C SER A 17 -1.11 -18.04 9.09
N GLN A 18 -1.64 -18.45 10.24
CA GLN A 18 -1.78 -19.88 10.53
C GLN A 18 -2.74 -20.58 9.55
N LYS A 19 -3.83 -19.91 9.17
CA LYS A 19 -4.89 -20.50 8.34
C LYS A 19 -4.53 -20.56 6.85
N TYR A 20 -3.88 -19.52 6.34
CA TYR A 20 -3.65 -19.33 4.91
C TYR A 20 -2.15 -19.36 4.55
N ARG A 21 -1.30 -19.65 5.53
CA ARG A 21 0.17 -19.56 5.53
C ARG A 21 0.72 -18.14 5.30
N GLU A 22 0.26 -17.45 4.26
CA GLU A 22 0.61 -16.09 3.89
C GLU A 22 -0.64 -15.31 3.46
N THR A 23 -0.82 -14.09 3.97
CA THR A 23 -1.92 -13.20 3.55
C THR A 23 -1.43 -11.77 3.36
N VAL A 24 -2.05 -11.06 2.42
CA VAL A 24 -1.87 -9.61 2.25
C VAL A 24 -3.14 -8.89 2.68
N CYS A 25 -2.96 -7.65 3.17
CA CYS A 25 -4.03 -6.68 3.26
C CYS A 25 -3.99 -5.81 2.00
N THR A 26 -5.13 -5.64 1.35
CA THR A 26 -5.23 -4.88 0.12
C THR A 26 -6.15 -3.69 0.36
N ALA A 27 -5.69 -2.48 0.04
CA ALA A 27 -6.54 -1.30 0.04
C ALA A 27 -6.92 -0.94 -1.41
N GLY A 28 -8.18 -0.58 -1.57
CA GLY A 28 -8.75 -0.19 -2.85
C GLY A 28 -9.86 0.83 -2.69
N VAL A 29 -10.48 1.19 -3.80
CA VAL A 29 -11.58 2.15 -3.87
C VAL A 29 -12.76 1.46 -4.52
N LEU A 30 -13.92 1.49 -3.85
CA LEU A 30 -15.18 1.05 -4.46
C LEU A 30 -15.56 1.99 -5.59
N LEU A 31 -15.97 1.41 -6.71
CA LEU A 31 -16.40 2.14 -7.90
C LEU A 31 -17.86 1.81 -8.20
N ASP A 32 -18.58 2.77 -8.76
CA ASP A 32 -19.85 2.48 -9.44
C ASP A 32 -19.63 2.02 -10.89
N ASP A 33 -20.71 1.85 -11.64
CA ASP A 33 -20.67 1.39 -13.04
C ASP A 33 -20.05 2.41 -14.00
N LEU A 34 -19.86 3.67 -13.57
CA LEU A 34 -19.22 4.74 -14.33
C LEU A 34 -17.80 5.05 -13.82
N ASP A 35 -17.22 4.14 -13.04
CA ASP A 35 -15.91 4.28 -12.38
C ASP A 35 -15.80 5.44 -11.39
N ARG A 36 -16.93 5.95 -10.87
CA ARG A 36 -16.88 7.04 -9.87
C ARG A 36 -16.51 6.48 -8.50
N PRO A 37 -15.54 7.07 -7.80
CA PRO A 37 -15.13 6.65 -6.46
C PRO A 37 -16.24 6.80 -5.42
N LEU A 38 -16.62 5.68 -4.79
CA LEU A 38 -17.61 5.64 -3.72
C LEU A 38 -16.97 5.69 -2.32
N GLY A 39 -15.73 5.20 -2.19
CA GLY A 39 -14.99 5.26 -0.93
C GLY A 39 -13.94 4.17 -0.80
N TRP A 40 -13.13 4.28 0.26
CA TRP A 40 -12.09 3.31 0.57
C TRP A 40 -12.65 1.95 1.00
N VAL A 41 -11.97 0.89 0.56
CA VAL A 41 -12.19 -0.50 1.02
C VAL A 41 -10.85 -1.14 1.41
N ARG A 42 -10.89 -1.96 2.45
CA ARG A 42 -9.81 -2.80 2.95
C ARG A 42 -10.25 -4.25 2.83
N LEU A 43 -9.62 -4.98 1.93
CA LEU A 43 -9.86 -6.39 1.72
C LEU A 43 -8.85 -7.20 2.54
N TYR A 44 -9.35 -8.02 3.46
CA TYR A 44 -8.51 -8.91 4.26
C TYR A 44 -9.29 -10.12 4.80
N PRO A 45 -8.67 -11.31 4.84
CA PRO A 45 -7.36 -11.66 4.28
C PRO A 45 -7.44 -11.97 2.78
N ILE A 46 -6.39 -11.64 2.01
CA ILE A 46 -6.20 -12.16 0.65
C ILE A 46 -4.98 -13.10 0.65
N PRO A 47 -5.15 -14.42 0.44
CA PRO A 47 -4.05 -15.34 0.21
C PRO A 47 -3.51 -15.20 -1.23
N TYR A 48 -2.89 -14.05 -1.55
CA TYR A 48 -2.58 -13.64 -2.92
C TYR A 48 -1.77 -14.67 -3.73
N ARG A 49 -0.89 -15.44 -3.08
CA ARG A 49 -0.08 -16.49 -3.72
C ARG A 49 -0.91 -17.68 -4.20
N LEU A 50 -2.04 -17.94 -3.54
CA LEU A 50 -2.95 -19.05 -3.85
C LEU A 50 -4.03 -18.68 -4.89
N LEU A 51 -4.07 -17.41 -5.32
CA LEU A 51 -4.97 -17.01 -6.40
C LEU A 51 -4.57 -17.70 -7.71
N GLU A 52 -5.56 -18.07 -8.51
CA GLU A 52 -5.36 -18.51 -9.88
C GLU A 52 -4.71 -17.40 -10.72
N ASN A 53 -4.06 -17.77 -11.82
CA ASN A 53 -3.24 -16.82 -12.57
C ASN A 53 -4.06 -15.68 -13.20
N ASP A 54 -5.29 -15.93 -13.61
CA ASP A 54 -6.25 -14.96 -14.13
C ASP A 54 -6.90 -14.10 -13.03
N GLN A 55 -6.89 -14.58 -11.78
CA GLN A 55 -7.34 -13.82 -10.60
C GLN A 55 -6.26 -12.90 -10.01
N LYS A 56 -4.99 -13.07 -10.41
CA LYS A 56 -3.88 -12.24 -9.91
C LYS A 56 -3.95 -10.83 -10.48
N PHE A 57 -4.32 -9.88 -9.62
CA PHE A 57 -4.41 -8.47 -9.98
C PHE A 57 -3.17 -7.65 -9.61
N LYS A 58 -2.82 -6.71 -10.48
CA LYS A 58 -1.75 -5.74 -10.23
C LYS A 58 -2.28 -4.54 -9.45
N ARG A 59 -1.33 -3.70 -9.01
CA ARG A 59 -1.65 -2.35 -8.58
C ARG A 59 -2.29 -1.60 -9.76
N TRP A 60 -3.32 -0.81 -9.49
CA TRP A 60 -4.14 -0.09 -10.48
C TRP A 60 -5.05 -0.97 -11.35
N SER A 61 -5.21 -2.25 -11.03
CA SER A 61 -6.27 -3.07 -11.63
C SER A 61 -7.64 -2.68 -11.09
N ILE A 62 -8.64 -2.59 -11.97
CA ILE A 62 -10.05 -2.63 -11.57
C ILE A 62 -10.48 -4.09 -11.60
N ILE A 63 -11.02 -4.57 -10.49
CA ILE A 63 -11.53 -5.93 -10.33
C ILE A 63 -13.02 -5.90 -10.01
N GLN A 64 -13.71 -6.98 -10.36
CA GLN A 64 -14.98 -7.35 -9.76
C GLN A 64 -14.75 -8.44 -8.73
N ALA A 65 -15.39 -8.32 -7.57
CA ALA A 65 -15.37 -9.37 -6.57
C ALA A 65 -16.57 -9.26 -5.63
N SER A 66 -17.04 -10.41 -5.14
CA SER A 66 -18.01 -10.49 -4.07
C SER A 66 -17.35 -10.18 -2.73
N ILE A 67 -17.83 -9.14 -2.05
CA ILE A 67 -17.32 -8.72 -0.74
C ILE A 67 -18.43 -8.66 0.31
N GLU A 68 -18.06 -8.75 1.58
CA GLU A 68 -18.97 -8.53 2.70
C GLU A 68 -18.26 -7.84 3.86
N ARG A 69 -19.03 -7.12 4.69
CA ARG A 69 -18.47 -6.43 5.85
C ARG A 69 -17.88 -7.44 6.83
N ASN A 70 -16.65 -7.19 7.28
CA ASN A 70 -16.01 -8.03 8.29
C ASN A 70 -16.48 -7.62 9.69
N THR A 71 -17.50 -8.30 10.22
CA THR A 71 -18.07 -8.03 11.56
C THR A 71 -17.09 -8.15 12.72
N LYS A 72 -15.93 -8.80 12.51
CA LYS A 72 -14.87 -8.95 13.53
C LYS A 72 -13.87 -7.79 13.52
N ASP A 73 -14.07 -6.78 12.68
CA ASP A 73 -13.19 -5.61 12.53
C ASP A 73 -14.05 -4.34 12.51
N SER A 74 -13.89 -3.49 13.52
CA SER A 74 -14.73 -2.30 13.71
C SER A 74 -14.51 -1.22 12.66
N ARG A 75 -13.41 -1.30 11.89
CA ARG A 75 -13.08 -0.32 10.85
C ARG A 75 -14.14 -0.31 9.75
N LEU A 76 -14.61 0.88 9.38
CA LEU A 76 -15.68 1.10 8.41
C LEU A 76 -15.37 0.47 7.05
N GLU A 77 -14.10 0.48 6.67
CA GLU A 77 -13.61 0.00 5.40
C GLU A 77 -13.26 -1.48 5.41
N SER A 78 -13.46 -2.25 6.49
CA SER A 78 -13.00 -3.65 6.58
C SER A 78 -13.99 -4.65 5.98
N TYR A 79 -13.58 -5.31 4.90
CA TYR A 79 -14.36 -6.30 4.17
C TYR A 79 -13.59 -7.61 3.98
N ARG A 80 -14.34 -8.72 3.97
CA ARG A 80 -13.88 -10.00 3.43
C ARG A 80 -14.21 -10.05 1.95
N ILE A 81 -13.42 -10.80 1.22
CA ILE A 81 -13.56 -11.04 -0.21
C ILE A 81 -13.66 -12.54 -0.44
N ASP A 82 -14.57 -12.93 -1.33
CA ASP A 82 -14.55 -14.24 -1.95
C ASP A 82 -13.51 -14.23 -3.07
N ILE A 83 -12.42 -14.95 -2.87
CA ILE A 83 -11.30 -14.98 -3.81
C ILE A 83 -11.66 -15.66 -5.13
N ASP A 84 -12.60 -16.61 -5.09
CA ASP A 84 -13.00 -17.37 -6.29
C ASP A 84 -13.86 -16.51 -7.22
N SER A 85 -14.48 -15.45 -6.68
CA SER A 85 -15.28 -14.48 -7.43
C SER A 85 -14.47 -13.37 -8.11
N ILE A 86 -13.14 -13.36 -7.95
CA ILE A 86 -12.30 -12.27 -8.49
C ILE A 86 -12.25 -12.37 -10.01
N VAL A 87 -12.64 -11.28 -10.66
CA VAL A 87 -12.45 -11.08 -12.10
C VAL A 87 -11.67 -9.79 -12.31
N VAL A 88 -10.51 -9.87 -12.98
CA VAL A 88 -9.72 -8.70 -13.33
C VAL A 88 -10.27 -8.09 -14.62
N GLU A 89 -10.94 -6.94 -14.53
CA GLU A 89 -11.54 -6.29 -15.71
C GLU A 89 -10.47 -5.66 -16.61
N ARG A 90 -9.64 -4.79 -16.03
CA ARG A 90 -8.59 -4.05 -16.74
C ARG A 90 -7.56 -3.45 -15.80
N GLU A 91 -6.41 -3.09 -16.34
CA GLU A 91 -5.39 -2.28 -15.67
C GLU A 91 -5.54 -0.81 -16.07
N VAL A 92 -5.57 0.10 -15.09
CA VAL A 92 -5.55 1.53 -15.34
C VAL A 92 -4.10 1.95 -15.56
N ASP A 93 -3.74 2.34 -16.78
CA ASP A 93 -2.36 2.66 -17.16
C ASP A 93 -1.89 4.04 -16.67
N THR A 94 -0.68 4.44 -17.10
CA THR A 94 -0.07 5.73 -16.77
C THR A 94 -0.16 6.76 -17.91
N SER A 95 -0.93 6.47 -18.95
CA SER A 95 -1.05 7.31 -20.15
C SER A 95 -1.52 8.72 -19.79
N ASP A 96 -1.16 9.68 -20.63
CA ASP A 96 -1.52 11.10 -20.44
C ASP A 96 -1.16 11.62 -19.04
N SER A 97 0.08 11.36 -18.59
CA SER A 97 0.60 11.80 -17.29
C SER A 97 -0.32 11.44 -16.11
N TRP A 98 -0.80 10.19 -16.09
CA TRP A 98 -1.73 9.67 -15.06
C TRP A 98 -3.11 10.33 -15.05
N ARG A 99 -3.57 10.97 -16.13
CA ARG A 99 -4.85 11.70 -16.11
C ARG A 99 -6.00 10.87 -15.51
N TYR A 100 -6.25 9.68 -16.04
CA TYR A 100 -7.34 8.83 -15.56
C TYR A 100 -7.09 8.24 -14.16
N ARG A 101 -5.85 7.87 -13.81
CA ARG A 101 -5.51 7.47 -12.42
C ARG A 101 -5.81 8.59 -11.42
N LYS A 102 -5.50 9.84 -11.76
CA LYS A 102 -5.75 11.02 -10.92
C LYS A 102 -7.23 11.25 -10.72
N GLU A 103 -8.03 11.15 -11.79
CA GLU A 103 -9.51 11.26 -11.72
C GLU A 103 -10.11 10.26 -10.71
N LEU A 104 -9.60 9.03 -10.67
CA LEU A 104 -10.05 8.00 -9.73
C LEU A 104 -9.52 8.22 -8.30
N ILE A 105 -8.22 8.44 -8.14
CA ILE A 105 -7.57 8.37 -6.81
C ILE A 105 -7.55 9.71 -6.06
N LEU A 106 -7.55 10.83 -6.79
CA LEU A 106 -7.55 12.18 -6.21
C LEU A 106 -8.97 12.74 -6.10
N HIS A 107 -9.99 11.88 -6.11
CA HIS A 107 -11.35 12.31 -5.87
C HIS A 107 -11.49 12.89 -4.45
N PRO A 108 -12.19 14.03 -4.24
CA PRO A 108 -12.28 14.69 -2.95
C PRO A 108 -12.77 13.81 -1.79
N SER A 109 -13.68 12.85 -2.06
CA SER A 109 -14.19 11.93 -1.03
C SER A 109 -13.15 10.95 -0.46
N LEU A 110 -12.01 10.79 -1.14
CA LEU A 110 -10.93 9.91 -0.71
C LEU A 110 -9.83 10.66 0.06
N GLN A 111 -9.81 11.99 -0.07
CA GLN A 111 -8.76 12.86 0.42
C GLN A 111 -9.10 13.46 1.78
N PHE A 112 -8.07 13.62 2.61
CA PHE A 112 -8.16 14.21 3.93
C PHE A 112 -7.01 15.21 4.12
N PRO A 113 -7.22 16.32 4.85
CA PRO A 113 -6.18 17.29 5.12
C PRO A 113 -5.11 16.76 6.09
N SER A 114 -5.50 15.90 7.03
CA SER A 114 -4.64 15.46 8.12
C SER A 114 -4.97 14.06 8.62
N THR A 115 -4.06 13.50 9.42
CA THR A 115 -4.35 12.23 10.12
C THR A 115 -5.51 12.39 11.11
N GLU A 116 -5.65 13.57 11.73
CA GLU A 116 -6.73 13.86 12.68
C GLU A 116 -8.10 13.86 11.98
N ALA A 117 -8.18 14.43 10.77
CA ALA A 117 -9.41 14.43 9.99
C ALA A 117 -9.87 13.02 9.61
N ILE A 118 -8.95 12.09 9.34
CA ILE A 118 -9.29 10.67 9.11
C ILE A 118 -9.92 10.08 10.39
N LYS A 119 -9.30 10.33 11.55
CA LYS A 119 -9.76 9.80 12.85
C LYS A 119 -11.11 10.36 13.26
N SER A 120 -11.32 11.66 13.13
CA SER A 120 -12.54 12.33 13.57
C SER A 120 -13.78 11.86 12.80
N GLN A 121 -13.60 11.41 11.56
CA GLN A 121 -14.64 10.78 10.75
C GLN A 121 -14.80 9.26 11.01
N GLY A 122 -14.08 8.71 11.99
CA GLY A 122 -14.10 7.26 12.30
C GLY A 122 -13.52 6.37 11.20
N ARG A 123 -12.73 6.95 10.29
CA ARG A 123 -12.14 6.25 9.15
C ARG A 123 -10.82 5.59 9.53
N SER A 124 -10.47 4.51 8.82
CA SER A 124 -9.21 3.79 9.02
C SER A 124 -8.25 3.87 7.84
N LEU A 125 -8.71 4.49 6.75
CA LEU A 125 -8.00 4.74 5.51
C LEU A 125 -8.22 6.18 5.09
N GLY A 126 -7.21 6.79 4.49
CA GLY A 126 -7.35 8.11 3.89
C GLY A 126 -6.12 8.48 3.07
N LEU A 127 -6.35 9.20 1.97
CA LEU A 127 -5.27 9.78 1.18
C LEU A 127 -4.99 11.18 1.70
N ILE A 128 -3.74 11.48 2.02
CA ILE A 128 -3.34 12.83 2.41
C ILE A 128 -2.28 13.35 1.45
N LYS A 129 -2.33 14.67 1.23
CA LYS A 129 -1.21 15.40 0.67
C LYS A 129 -0.41 15.98 1.84
N PRO A 130 0.83 15.56 2.08
CA PRO A 130 1.66 16.20 3.09
C PRO A 130 1.86 17.68 2.72
N LEU A 131 1.82 18.56 3.72
CA LEU A 131 2.17 19.97 3.55
C LEU A 131 3.66 20.11 3.23
N GLU A 132 4.48 19.35 3.95
CA GLU A 132 5.92 19.30 3.76
C GLU A 132 6.43 17.88 4.07
N ILE A 133 7.37 17.37 3.26
CA ILE A 133 8.09 16.14 3.56
C ILE A 133 9.49 16.51 3.98
N THR A 134 9.81 16.31 5.26
CA THR A 134 11.08 16.76 5.84
C THR A 134 12.19 15.75 5.64
N LYS A 135 11.87 14.45 5.60
CA LYS A 135 12.89 13.40 5.53
C LYS A 135 12.31 12.08 5.00
N CYS A 136 13.07 11.38 4.16
CA CYS A 136 12.92 9.93 3.99
C CYS A 136 13.95 9.21 4.88
N TYR A 137 13.56 8.07 5.46
CA TYR A 137 14.45 7.32 6.34
C TYR A 137 14.38 5.82 6.07
N TYR A 138 15.44 5.13 6.49
CA TYR A 138 15.40 3.71 6.77
C TYR A 138 16.03 3.42 8.13
N GLU A 139 15.60 2.33 8.77
CA GLU A 139 16.11 1.87 10.06
C GLU A 139 16.10 0.34 10.11
N SER A 140 16.95 -0.26 10.95
CA SER A 140 16.97 -1.71 11.15
C SER A 140 15.67 -2.21 11.78
N ASP A 141 15.26 -3.41 11.37
CA ASP A 141 14.14 -4.17 11.92
C ASP A 141 14.61 -5.60 12.24
N ALA A 142 13.73 -6.43 12.81
CA ALA A 142 14.05 -7.81 13.14
C ALA A 142 14.59 -8.59 11.92
N GLU A 143 15.79 -9.14 12.06
CA GLU A 143 16.43 -9.94 11.00
C GLU A 143 15.67 -11.22 10.67
N ASN A 144 15.11 -11.83 11.71
CA ASN A 144 14.52 -13.14 11.65
C ASN A 144 13.02 -13.07 11.91
N TRP A 145 12.27 -13.95 11.26
CA TRP A 145 10.92 -14.29 11.68
C TRP A 145 10.93 -14.84 13.11
N THR A 146 9.87 -14.59 13.88
CA THR A 146 9.73 -15.14 15.23
C THR A 146 9.66 -16.68 15.19
N PRO A 147 9.99 -17.41 16.27
CA PRO A 147 9.91 -18.87 16.28
C PRO A 147 8.52 -19.41 15.89
N ALA A 148 7.45 -18.73 16.30
CA ALA A 148 6.08 -19.09 15.91
C ALA A 148 5.83 -18.91 14.41
N GLN A 149 6.34 -17.82 13.82
CA GLN A 149 6.26 -17.56 12.39
C GLN A 149 7.09 -18.55 11.56
N LYS A 150 8.31 -18.89 12.01
CA LYS A 150 9.16 -19.90 11.38
C LYS A 150 8.46 -21.27 11.33
N ARG A 151 7.76 -21.67 12.40
CA ARG A 151 6.98 -22.91 12.43
C ARG A 151 5.89 -22.95 11.35
N ILE A 152 5.20 -21.83 11.12
CA ILE A 152 4.14 -21.75 10.09
C ILE A 152 4.74 -21.79 8.67
N LEU A 153 5.86 -21.09 8.44
CA LEU A 153 6.54 -21.09 7.14
C LEU A 153 7.08 -22.48 6.79
N ASN A 154 7.71 -23.15 7.77
CA ASN A 154 8.30 -24.48 7.62
C ASN A 154 7.26 -25.61 7.72
N GLN A 155 5.97 -25.30 7.86
CA GLN A 155 4.94 -26.32 7.82
C GLN A 155 4.89 -26.92 6.41
N GLU A 156 5.47 -28.10 6.26
CA GLU A 156 5.45 -28.88 5.03
C GLU A 156 4.04 -29.42 4.80
N SER A 157 3.43 -29.07 3.68
CA SER A 157 2.28 -29.80 3.15
C SER A 157 2.79 -30.66 2.01
N ILE A 158 2.41 -31.94 2.00
CA ILE A 158 2.78 -32.93 0.97
C ILE A 158 2.42 -32.43 -0.43
N PHE A 159 1.45 -31.52 -0.55
CA PHE A 159 0.92 -31.00 -1.82
C PHE A 159 1.33 -29.55 -2.11
N GLU A 160 1.98 -28.84 -1.20
CA GLU A 160 2.30 -27.42 -1.38
C GLU A 160 3.81 -27.16 -1.36
N LYS A 161 4.26 -26.31 -2.29
CA LYS A 161 5.65 -25.85 -2.30
C LYS A 161 6.00 -25.09 -1.02
N PRO A 162 7.27 -25.15 -0.56
CA PRO A 162 7.75 -24.31 0.54
C PRO A 162 7.52 -22.83 0.25
N LEU A 163 7.09 -22.08 1.26
CA LEU A 163 6.95 -20.63 1.17
C LEU A 163 8.31 -19.97 1.40
N ASP A 164 8.95 -19.54 0.32
CA ASP A 164 10.14 -18.69 0.41
C ASP A 164 9.73 -17.22 0.61
N LEU A 165 9.23 -16.93 1.81
CA LEU A 165 8.93 -15.56 2.24
C LEU A 165 10.11 -15.00 3.03
N GLU A 166 10.95 -14.25 2.34
CA GLU A 166 12.09 -13.55 2.93
C GLU A 166 11.63 -12.53 3.99
N LYS A 167 12.39 -12.40 5.09
CA LYS A 167 12.25 -11.30 6.03
C LYS A 167 13.17 -10.15 5.62
N ILE A 168 12.61 -9.01 5.23
CA ILE A 168 13.42 -7.81 4.98
C ILE A 168 13.67 -7.08 6.30
N PRO A 169 14.94 -6.95 6.75
CA PRO A 169 15.28 -6.54 8.10
C PRO A 169 15.42 -5.03 8.25
N TYR A 170 14.62 -4.29 7.47
CA TYR A 170 14.65 -2.83 7.45
C TYR A 170 13.25 -2.29 7.38
N ARG A 171 13.01 -1.11 7.97
CA ARG A 171 11.83 -0.29 7.73
C ARG A 171 12.24 0.93 6.94
N PHE A 172 11.35 1.36 6.05
CA PHE A 172 11.50 2.57 5.26
C PHE A 172 10.33 3.48 5.61
N GLY A 173 10.51 4.79 5.52
CA GLY A 173 9.43 5.71 5.87
C GLY A 173 9.71 7.16 5.51
N TYR A 174 8.74 8.00 5.84
CA TYR A 174 8.83 9.45 5.72
C TYR A 174 8.55 10.12 7.06
N GLU A 175 9.23 11.24 7.29
CA GLU A 175 8.85 12.27 8.23
C GLU A 175 8.22 13.41 7.42
N PHE A 176 7.06 13.90 7.87
CA PHE A 176 6.30 14.91 7.15
C PHE A 176 5.41 15.73 8.09
N ILE A 177 4.96 16.87 7.59
CA ILE A 177 4.00 17.76 8.23
C ILE A 177 2.67 17.64 7.46
N ASP A 178 1.56 17.43 8.16
CA ASP A 178 0.23 17.44 7.54
C ASP A 178 -0.39 18.86 7.50
N ALA A 179 -1.60 19.00 6.95
CA ALA A 179 -2.24 20.32 6.83
C ALA A 179 -2.63 20.95 8.18
N ASP A 180 -2.66 20.16 9.27
CA ASP A 180 -2.89 20.67 10.64
C ASP A 180 -1.56 21.08 11.31
N HIS A 181 -0.47 21.18 10.53
CA HIS A 181 0.89 21.47 10.99
C HIS A 181 1.44 20.45 12.01
N LYS A 182 0.88 19.24 12.06
CA LYS A 182 1.39 18.17 12.94
C LYS A 182 2.50 17.40 12.25
N LYS A 183 3.58 17.14 13.00
CA LYS A 183 4.71 16.31 12.55
C LYS A 183 4.38 14.83 12.72
N HIS A 184 4.66 14.04 11.69
CA HIS A 184 4.47 12.60 11.67
C HIS A 184 5.76 11.89 11.25
N ARG A 185 5.98 10.70 11.78
CA ARG A 185 7.05 9.78 11.36
C ARG A 185 6.43 8.41 11.11
N TYR A 186 6.15 8.11 9.85
CA TYR A 186 5.45 6.88 9.46
C TYR A 186 6.29 5.97 8.57
N SER A 187 6.31 4.70 8.94
CA SER A 187 6.84 3.63 8.10
C SER A 187 5.94 3.36 6.90
N ILE A 188 6.53 2.83 5.84
CA ILE A 188 5.83 2.32 4.67
C ILE A 188 5.76 0.79 4.76
N ILE A 189 4.55 0.25 4.70
CA ILE A 189 4.29 -1.21 4.73
C ILE A 189 3.87 -1.78 3.38
N ASP A 190 3.92 -0.96 2.33
CA ASP A 190 3.65 -1.34 0.93
C ASP A 190 4.65 -2.42 0.46
N TRP A 191 4.12 -3.48 -0.16
CA TRP A 191 4.92 -4.54 -0.78
C TRP A 191 5.92 -3.98 -1.81
N GLU A 192 5.56 -2.95 -2.57
CA GLU A 192 6.40 -2.42 -3.64
C GLU A 192 7.72 -1.85 -3.11
N ILE A 193 7.75 -1.33 -1.88
CA ILE A 193 8.99 -0.85 -1.24
C ILE A 193 9.93 -2.01 -0.92
N LYS A 194 9.36 -3.14 -0.49
CA LYS A 194 10.10 -4.36 -0.19
C LYS A 194 10.62 -5.02 -1.46
N GLN A 195 9.84 -4.99 -2.55
CA GLN A 195 10.31 -5.42 -3.85
C GLN A 195 11.39 -4.49 -4.41
N LEU A 196 11.27 -3.17 -4.22
CA LEU A 196 12.29 -2.20 -4.61
C LEU A 196 13.61 -2.44 -3.86
N TYR A 197 13.56 -2.77 -2.57
CA TYR A 197 14.74 -3.17 -1.80
C TYR A 197 15.45 -4.35 -2.46
N ARG A 198 14.72 -5.44 -2.76
CA ARG A 198 15.29 -6.63 -3.44
C ARG A 198 15.90 -6.26 -4.79
N ASN A 199 15.14 -5.56 -5.62
CA ASN A 199 15.59 -5.16 -6.95
C ASN A 199 16.86 -4.31 -6.87
N SER A 200 16.95 -3.38 -5.90
CA SER A 200 18.12 -2.53 -5.70
C SER A 200 19.33 -3.32 -5.19
N ARG A 201 19.09 -4.20 -4.21
CA ARG A 201 20.08 -5.07 -3.58
C ARG A 201 20.69 -6.06 -4.57
N ASP A 202 19.86 -6.60 -5.46
CA ASP A 202 20.23 -7.67 -6.39
C ASP A 202 20.76 -7.12 -7.75
N THR A 203 20.94 -5.79 -7.87
CA THR A 203 21.50 -5.17 -9.09
C THR A 203 22.99 -5.43 -9.28
N LYS A 204 23.75 -5.63 -8.20
CA LYS A 204 25.19 -5.88 -8.22
C LYS A 204 25.46 -7.27 -7.69
N LEU A 205 26.34 -8.00 -8.37
CA LEU A 205 26.96 -9.21 -7.82
C LEU A 205 27.89 -8.77 -6.68
N GLU A 206 27.33 -8.55 -5.50
CA GLU A 206 28.05 -8.19 -4.29
C GLU A 206 28.15 -9.42 -3.39
N SER A 207 29.37 -9.91 -3.20
CA SER A 207 29.64 -11.10 -2.38
C SER A 207 29.63 -10.80 -0.89
N ASN A 208 29.82 -9.54 -0.47
CA ASN A 208 29.79 -9.15 0.93
C ASN A 208 28.33 -8.92 1.40
N PRO A 209 27.81 -9.72 2.36
CA PRO A 209 26.40 -9.62 2.79
C PRO A 209 25.99 -8.25 3.32
N GLU A 210 26.89 -7.53 3.98
CA GLU A 210 26.59 -6.21 4.56
C GLU A 210 26.56 -5.12 3.49
N LEU A 211 27.50 -5.13 2.55
CA LEU A 211 27.47 -4.23 1.39
C LEU A 211 26.27 -4.52 0.49
N TRP A 212 25.92 -5.79 0.34
CA TRP A 212 24.75 -6.23 -0.40
C TRP A 212 23.47 -5.66 0.22
N LYS A 213 23.21 -5.90 1.52
CA LYS A 213 22.07 -5.29 2.23
C LYS A 213 22.05 -3.76 2.14
N LYS A 214 23.21 -3.12 2.33
CA LYS A 214 23.36 -1.67 2.27
C LYS A 214 22.93 -1.10 0.92
N SER A 215 23.32 -1.76 -0.18
CA SER A 215 22.93 -1.34 -1.53
C SER A 215 21.40 -1.35 -1.74
N GLY A 216 20.71 -2.31 -1.12
CA GLY A 216 19.24 -2.35 -1.10
C GLY A 216 18.64 -1.14 -0.40
N CYS A 217 19.15 -0.78 0.78
CA CYS A 217 18.68 0.38 1.54
C CYS A 217 18.97 1.70 0.82
N GLU A 218 20.18 1.87 0.28
CA GLU A 218 20.58 3.06 -0.48
C GLU A 218 19.72 3.24 -1.74
N GLY A 219 19.43 2.15 -2.47
CA GLY A 219 18.58 2.21 -3.65
C GLY A 219 17.13 2.61 -3.33
N VAL A 220 16.56 2.08 -2.25
CA VAL A 220 15.23 2.51 -1.78
C VAL A 220 15.26 3.97 -1.35
N GLN A 221 16.24 4.38 -0.54
CA GLN A 221 16.34 5.74 -0.04
C GLN A 221 16.47 6.74 -1.20
N LEU A 222 17.34 6.45 -2.19
CA LEU A 222 17.49 7.26 -3.39
C LEU A 222 16.16 7.42 -4.14
N LYS A 223 15.42 6.31 -4.34
CA LYS A 223 14.12 6.36 -5.02
C LYS A 223 13.09 7.18 -4.25
N LEU A 224 13.02 7.01 -2.94
CA LEU A 224 12.10 7.76 -2.07
C LEU A 224 12.43 9.26 -2.05
N SER A 225 13.72 9.64 -2.04
CA SER A 225 14.14 11.05 -2.17
C SER A 225 13.73 11.64 -3.52
N ARG A 226 13.95 10.91 -4.62
CA ARG A 226 13.52 11.35 -5.96
C ARG A 226 12.01 11.54 -6.07
N PHE A 227 11.21 10.75 -5.36
CA PHE A 227 9.76 10.99 -5.32
C PHE A 227 9.39 12.32 -4.68
N ILE A 228 10.10 12.76 -3.64
CA ILE A 228 9.88 14.08 -3.04
C ILE A 228 10.18 15.19 -4.07
N GLU A 229 11.29 15.07 -4.80
CA GLU A 229 11.75 16.10 -5.72
C GLU A 229 10.94 16.14 -7.02
N GLU A 230 10.61 14.98 -7.59
CA GLU A 230 10.12 14.86 -8.97
C GLU A 230 8.60 14.66 -9.08
N LYS A 231 7.90 14.26 -8.00
CA LYS A 231 6.49 13.82 -8.06
C LYS A 231 5.60 14.68 -7.18
N ASP A 232 4.32 14.71 -7.52
CA ASP A 232 3.30 15.25 -6.63
C ASP A 232 2.85 14.12 -5.69
N LEU A 233 3.53 14.01 -4.55
CA LEU A 233 3.48 12.82 -3.70
C LEU A 233 2.35 12.91 -2.67
N TYR A 234 1.51 11.87 -2.65
CA TYR A 234 0.44 11.66 -1.67
C TYR A 234 0.68 10.36 -0.91
N PHE A 235 0.24 10.33 0.35
CA PHE A 235 0.34 9.17 1.21
C PHE A 235 -1.03 8.56 1.43
N LEU A 236 -1.21 7.32 0.98
CA LEU A 236 -2.34 6.52 1.41
C LEU A 236 -2.01 5.98 2.81
N LEU A 237 -2.68 6.52 3.81
CA LEU A 237 -2.53 6.14 5.20
C LEU A 237 -3.53 5.04 5.56
N GLY A 238 -3.11 4.16 6.46
CA GLY A 238 -3.99 3.21 7.10
C GLY A 238 -3.56 2.87 8.51
N ASN A 239 -4.51 2.57 9.39
CA ASN A 239 -4.21 2.08 10.73
C ASN A 239 -4.12 0.55 10.80
N LEU A 240 -3.61 0.06 11.92
CA LEU A 240 -3.62 -1.37 12.25
C LEU A 240 -4.78 -1.67 13.19
N LYS A 241 -5.39 -2.85 13.07
CA LYS A 241 -6.48 -3.29 13.97
C LYS A 241 -6.07 -3.24 15.46
N SER A 242 -4.83 -3.60 15.77
CA SER A 242 -4.28 -3.56 17.14
C SER A 242 -3.88 -2.17 17.61
N ARG A 243 -3.77 -1.19 16.70
CA ARG A 243 -3.37 0.20 16.98
C ARG A 243 -4.25 1.17 16.17
N PRO A 244 -5.56 1.23 16.45
CA PRO A 244 -6.50 2.00 15.62
C PRO A 244 -6.22 3.51 15.64
N GLN A 245 -5.50 4.00 16.64
CA GLN A 245 -5.11 5.41 16.80
C GLN A 245 -3.79 5.79 16.11
N THR A 246 -3.09 4.82 15.51
CA THR A 246 -1.80 5.06 14.86
C THR A 246 -1.88 4.68 13.39
N PHE A 247 -1.47 5.60 12.52
CA PHE A 247 -1.42 5.38 11.09
C PHE A 247 -0.01 5.00 10.64
N THR A 248 0.05 4.38 9.48
CA THR A 248 1.27 4.07 8.74
C THR A 248 0.99 4.32 7.27
N ILE A 249 2.03 4.55 6.48
CA ILE A 249 1.89 4.67 5.02
C ILE A 249 1.70 3.26 4.47
N ILE A 250 0.54 3.01 3.87
CA ILE A 250 0.24 1.71 3.25
C ILE A 250 0.43 1.74 1.73
N GLY A 251 0.52 2.92 1.13
CA GLY A 251 0.85 3.10 -0.28
C GLY A 251 1.29 4.52 -0.59
N LEU A 252 2.13 4.67 -1.62
CA LEU A 252 2.59 5.95 -2.14
C LEU A 252 1.91 6.26 -3.47
N ILE A 253 1.22 7.38 -3.61
CA ILE A 253 0.62 7.82 -4.88
C ILE A 253 1.46 8.98 -5.40
N TYR A 254 2.08 8.82 -6.57
CA TYR A 254 3.14 9.70 -7.05
C TYR A 254 2.94 10.16 -8.52
N PRO A 255 1.80 10.81 -8.87
CA PRO A 255 1.62 11.37 -10.20
C PRO A 255 2.77 12.32 -10.59
N PRO A 256 3.08 12.44 -11.89
CA PRO A 256 3.97 13.49 -12.38
C PRO A 256 3.45 14.88 -11.95
N LYS A 257 4.37 15.79 -11.60
CA LYS A 257 4.03 17.20 -11.40
C LYS A 257 3.51 17.77 -12.72
N VAL A 258 2.34 18.40 -12.71
CA VAL A 258 1.82 19.10 -13.88
C VAL A 258 2.62 20.40 -14.02
N LYS A 259 3.35 20.58 -15.13
CA LYS A 259 3.95 21.87 -15.48
C LYS A 259 2.79 22.79 -15.93
N GLY A 260 2.15 23.52 -15.02
CA GLY A 260 1.00 24.36 -15.38
C GLY A 260 0.38 25.26 -14.29
N ASP A 261 0.37 24.89 -13.01
CA ASP A 261 -0.37 25.68 -11.99
C ASP A 261 0.47 26.80 -11.34
N GLN A 262 1.04 27.68 -12.17
CA GLN A 262 1.57 28.99 -11.73
C GLN A 262 0.69 30.17 -12.16
N LEU A 263 -0.49 29.93 -12.71
CA LEU A 263 -1.37 30.97 -13.27
C LEU A 263 -2.83 30.82 -12.81
N SER A 264 -3.09 30.89 -11.51
CA SER A 264 -4.42 31.30 -10.99
C SER A 264 -4.39 31.47 -9.45
N LEU A 265 -3.60 32.41 -8.94
CA LEU A 265 -3.73 32.91 -7.56
C LEU A 265 -3.70 34.45 -7.51
N CYS A 266 -4.16 35.09 -8.58
CA CYS A 266 -4.55 36.49 -8.58
C CYS A 266 -5.86 36.58 -9.35
N LEU A 267 -6.96 36.61 -8.60
CA LEU A 267 -8.27 37.23 -8.90
C LEU A 267 -9.27 36.61 -7.92
N TYR A 268 -9.43 37.25 -6.76
CA TYR A 268 -10.68 37.70 -6.13
C TYR A 268 -10.33 38.31 -4.78
#